data_AF-A0A953MFM7-F1
#
_entry.id   AF-A0A953MFM7-F1
#
_cell.length_a   1.000
_cell.length_b   1.000
_cell.length_c   1.000
_cell.angle_alpha   90.00
_cell.angle_beta   90.00
_cell.angle_gamma   90.00
#
_symmetry.space_group_name_H-M   'P 1'
#
loop_
_entity.id
_entity.type
_entity.pdbx_description
1 polymer ?
#
loop_
_entity_poly.entity_id
_entity_poly.type
_entity_poly.pdbx_seq_one_letter_code
_entity_poly.pdbx_strand_id
1 'polypeptide(L)'
;MKTIIIKNITIIIIIFIQIISAHEREMMMQVVDNNGNPIVLTVELYELDNLFEPYRSGRSESYWKWVSPSSANVAADHGGDLIPDPTFPLVEPGNYRLRIDNKYTLLTINTEYNGDGDYIIKFQNNQFSIVMNNRGVSISETNDWDIPITVKNFVNSSETGRIQVNGVDIQTNTEIYLKTTTSHDFYAPDVYTGSDFRNWNNIIQNNIYQRLTHNNTLSDDMAYEIISSHHEPTHPLTVHNYLEGGSGGIINIAWLPNGSQVKDDDISSGEFYNAFDATDLPDRYNVSINQTILGQYGTNWEFQYWDDGSTSLTRSNIAVSEPTTLKAYYKGVDKTDAANALTNNNQSKIIRIGTSSTRTLFKVYESMDCVWLEKSTNNGVSWELMNDGKPHQHFL
;
A
#
# COMPACT_ATOMS: atom_id res chain seq x y z
N MET A 1 46.58 88.04 9.08
CA MET A 1 45.26 87.50 8.64
C MET A 1 45.21 87.64 7.13
N LYS A 2 45.35 86.58 6.31
CA LYS A 2 44.34 85.54 5.97
C LYS A 2 43.06 86.21 5.42
N THR A 3 42.54 86.00 4.21
CA THR A 3 42.52 84.87 3.24
C THR A 3 41.97 85.41 1.90
N ILE A 4 42.67 85.34 0.76
CA ILE A 4 42.55 84.39 -0.38
C ILE A 4 41.11 84.02 -0.84
N ILE A 5 40.76 84.52 -2.03
CA ILE A 5 40.08 83.90 -3.20
C ILE A 5 39.27 82.62 -2.96
N ILE A 6 38.04 82.54 -3.49
CA ILE A 6 37.54 81.50 -4.44
C ILE A 6 36.18 81.96 -5.01
N LYS A 7 36.22 82.55 -6.21
CA LYS A 7 35.23 82.29 -7.26
C LYS A 7 35.61 80.92 -7.82
N ASN A 8 34.66 79.98 -7.88
CA ASN A 8 34.71 78.64 -8.52
C ASN A 8 34.34 77.48 -7.57
N ILE A 9 33.15 77.53 -6.95
CA ILE A 9 32.49 76.33 -6.40
C ILE A 9 31.04 76.33 -6.92
N THR A 10 30.89 76.32 -8.24
CA THR A 10 29.58 76.05 -8.89
C THR A 10 29.76 75.13 -10.11
N ILE A 11 30.97 74.61 -10.32
CA ILE A 11 31.30 73.63 -11.38
C ILE A 11 32.11 72.49 -10.76
N ILE A 12 31.69 71.99 -9.59
CA ILE A 12 32.07 70.68 -9.02
C ILE A 12 30.88 70.15 -8.21
N ILE A 13 29.68 70.20 -8.78
CA ILE A 13 28.48 69.48 -8.29
C ILE A 13 27.70 68.98 -9.52
N ILE A 14 28.42 68.47 -10.52
CA ILE A 14 27.84 67.79 -11.70
C ILE A 14 28.63 66.51 -12.05
N ILE A 15 29.76 66.24 -11.40
CA ILE A 15 30.56 65.03 -11.64
C ILE A 15 31.09 64.54 -10.29
N PHE A 16 30.24 63.85 -9.52
CA PHE A 16 30.58 62.91 -8.43
C PHE A 16 29.33 62.43 -7.67
N ILE A 17 28.14 62.60 -8.25
CA ILE A 17 27.08 61.61 -8.09
C ILE A 17 27.17 60.72 -9.35
N GLN A 18 28.24 59.92 -9.44
CA GLN A 18 27.97 58.51 -9.71
C GLN A 18 27.14 58.11 -8.49
N ILE A 19 25.81 58.02 -8.57
CA ILE A 19 25.16 56.82 -9.09
C ILE A 19 26.15 55.65 -8.97
N ILE A 20 26.56 55.38 -7.73
CA ILE A 20 26.66 54.01 -7.27
C ILE A 20 25.20 53.57 -7.19
N SER A 21 24.55 53.37 -8.35
CA SER A 21 23.52 52.36 -8.40
C SER A 21 24.34 51.10 -8.17
N ALA A 22 24.31 50.60 -6.94
CA ALA A 22 24.65 49.22 -6.71
C ALA A 22 23.74 48.46 -7.67
N HIS A 23 24.30 48.03 -8.82
CA HIS A 23 23.55 47.26 -9.77
C HIS A 23 23.06 46.03 -9.01
N GLU A 24 21.75 45.88 -8.96
CA GLU A 24 21.08 44.84 -8.21
C GLU A 24 21.55 43.47 -8.73
N ARG A 25 21.62 42.50 -7.83
CA ARG A 25 22.48 41.33 -7.99
C ARG A 25 21.77 40.27 -8.84
N GLU A 26 22.16 40.09 -10.10
CA GLU A 26 21.53 39.08 -10.95
C GLU A 26 22.17 37.68 -10.80
N MET A 27 21.36 36.70 -10.38
CA MET A 27 21.66 35.27 -10.57
C MET A 27 21.00 34.82 -11.86
N MET A 28 21.77 34.30 -12.81
CA MET A 28 21.23 33.73 -14.04
C MET A 28 21.39 32.22 -14.08
N MET A 29 20.41 31.53 -14.67
CA MET A 29 20.44 30.10 -14.87
C MET A 29 19.94 29.68 -16.24
N GLN A 30 20.66 28.73 -16.83
CA GLN A 30 20.37 28.08 -18.11
C GLN A 30 19.92 26.64 -17.86
N VAL A 31 18.64 26.36 -18.08
CA VAL A 31 18.08 25.02 -18.00
C VAL A 31 17.82 24.52 -19.42
N VAL A 32 18.60 23.53 -19.87
CA VAL A 32 18.60 23.08 -21.27
C VAL A 32 18.58 21.55 -21.40
N ASP A 33 18.07 21.06 -22.53
CA ASP A 33 18.11 19.64 -22.91
C ASP A 33 19.55 19.19 -23.29
N ASN A 34 19.68 17.91 -23.66
CA ASN A 34 20.96 17.32 -24.05
C ASN A 34 21.60 17.98 -25.29
N ASN A 35 20.82 18.67 -26.12
CA ASN A 35 21.27 19.40 -27.31
C ASN A 35 21.56 20.88 -27.02
N GLY A 36 21.30 21.34 -25.80
CA GLY A 36 21.47 22.74 -25.40
C GLY A 36 20.25 23.62 -25.71
N ASN A 37 19.10 23.04 -26.08
CA ASN A 37 17.86 23.79 -26.26
C ASN A 37 17.23 24.09 -24.89
N PRO A 38 16.70 25.30 -24.66
CA PRO A 38 15.99 25.63 -23.43
C PRO A 38 14.81 24.68 -23.16
N ILE A 39 14.67 24.24 -21.91
CA ILE A 39 13.52 23.46 -21.42
C ILE A 39 12.89 24.14 -20.21
N VAL A 40 11.63 23.80 -19.93
CA VAL A 40 10.86 24.34 -18.80
C VAL A 40 10.86 23.31 -17.67
N LEU A 41 11.61 23.60 -16.61
CA LEU A 41 11.65 22.84 -15.37
C LEU A 41 11.44 23.78 -14.18
N THR A 42 11.10 23.23 -13.03
CA THR A 42 11.06 23.98 -11.77
C THR A 42 12.48 24.03 -11.19
N VAL A 43 12.91 25.23 -10.82
CA VAL A 43 14.17 25.50 -10.14
C VAL A 43 13.84 25.94 -8.72
N GLU A 44 14.44 25.25 -7.76
CA GLU A 44 14.20 25.48 -6.33
C GLU A 44 15.54 25.79 -5.65
N LEU A 45 15.53 26.82 -4.81
CA LEU A 45 16.66 27.21 -4.00
C LEU A 45 16.26 27.04 -2.54
N TYR A 46 17.04 26.27 -1.79
CA TYR A 46 16.84 26.02 -0.36
C TYR A 46 17.98 26.66 0.41
N GLU A 47 17.69 27.30 1.54
CA GLU A 47 18.75 27.61 2.51
C GLU A 47 19.28 26.30 3.12
N LEU A 48 20.58 26.22 3.40
CA LEU A 48 21.17 24.99 3.95
C LEU A 48 20.47 24.50 5.23
N ASP A 49 19.98 25.43 6.04
CA ASP A 49 19.30 25.15 7.31
C ASP A 49 17.79 24.88 7.14
N ASN A 50 17.23 25.06 5.93
CA ASN A 50 15.82 24.85 5.62
C ASN A 50 15.65 24.10 4.29
N LEU A 51 15.69 22.77 4.36
CA LEU A 51 15.65 21.86 3.21
C LEU A 51 14.26 21.61 2.64
N PHE A 52 13.24 22.20 3.25
CA PHE A 52 11.88 21.70 3.16
C PHE A 52 10.94 22.67 2.48
N GLU A 53 11.07 23.94 2.83
CA GLU A 53 10.44 25.00 2.10
C GLU A 53 11.51 25.62 1.22
N PRO A 54 11.34 25.60 -0.11
CA PRO A 54 12.27 26.30 -0.98
C PRO A 54 12.28 27.75 -0.51
N TYR A 55 13.45 28.21 -0.10
CA TYR A 55 13.69 29.62 0.16
C TYR A 55 13.18 30.44 -1.02
N ARG A 56 13.35 29.92 -2.25
CA ARG A 56 12.71 30.43 -3.47
C ARG A 56 12.43 29.33 -4.49
N SER A 57 11.34 29.44 -5.25
CA SER A 57 11.01 28.54 -6.38
C SER A 57 10.61 29.35 -7.62
N GLY A 58 11.00 28.90 -8.81
CA GLY A 58 10.70 29.54 -10.09
C GLY A 58 10.68 28.52 -11.24
N ARG A 59 9.98 28.82 -12.34
CA ARG A 59 9.96 27.96 -13.54
C ARG A 59 10.91 28.52 -14.59
N SER A 60 11.66 27.67 -15.29
CA SER A 60 12.54 28.11 -16.37
C SER A 60 11.76 28.40 -17.67
N GLU A 61 10.95 29.46 -17.67
CA GLU A 61 10.09 29.79 -18.81
C GLU A 61 10.91 30.35 -19.99
N SER A 62 10.77 29.70 -21.15
CA SER A 62 11.48 30.04 -22.37
C SER A 62 10.61 30.92 -23.27
N TYR A 63 10.62 32.25 -23.10
CA TYR A 63 10.10 33.12 -24.15
C TYR A 63 11.05 34.27 -24.48
N TRP A 64 11.75 34.08 -25.60
CA TRP A 64 12.90 34.88 -26.01
C TRP A 64 12.49 36.18 -26.72
N LYS A 65 12.98 37.33 -26.24
CA LYS A 65 13.08 38.54 -27.07
C LYS A 65 14.38 39.30 -26.81
N TRP A 66 15.43 38.88 -27.53
CA TRP A 66 16.65 39.64 -27.86
C TRP A 66 17.25 40.54 -26.77
N VAL A 67 18.13 39.97 -25.96
CA VAL A 67 19.24 40.71 -25.32
C VAL A 67 20.48 39.81 -25.42
N SER A 68 21.69 40.32 -25.62
CA SER A 68 22.93 39.54 -25.64
C SER A 68 23.38 39.10 -24.22
N PRO A 69 24.59 38.52 -24.05
CA PRO A 69 24.97 37.33 -23.23
C PRO A 69 23.92 36.30 -22.75
N SER A 70 22.66 36.48 -23.09
CA SER A 70 21.59 35.49 -23.22
C SER A 70 22.05 34.08 -23.59
N SER A 71 21.53 33.04 -22.96
CA SER A 71 20.08 32.90 -22.86
C SER A 71 19.75 32.13 -21.56
N ALA A 72 19.97 32.77 -20.41
CA ALA A 72 19.41 32.30 -19.14
C ALA A 72 17.87 32.34 -19.25
N ASN A 73 17.20 31.26 -18.84
CA ASN A 73 15.74 31.15 -18.80
C ASN A 73 15.19 31.16 -17.36
N VAL A 74 16.07 31.37 -16.37
CA VAL A 74 15.75 31.85 -15.02
C VAL A 74 16.74 32.96 -14.70
N ALA A 75 16.28 34.13 -14.29
CA ALA A 75 17.13 35.28 -14.02
C ALA A 75 16.62 35.99 -12.78
N ALA A 76 17.42 36.16 -11.75
CA ALA A 76 17.05 36.76 -10.48
C ALA A 76 17.28 38.28 -10.49
N ASP A 77 16.56 39.04 -11.30
CA ASP A 77 16.40 40.50 -11.14
C ASP A 77 15.29 41.04 -12.06
N HIS A 78 14.45 41.98 -11.58
CA HIS A 78 14.36 43.29 -12.23
C HIS A 78 13.67 44.36 -11.35
N GLY A 79 14.47 45.29 -10.82
CA GLY A 79 14.00 46.62 -10.44
C GLY A 79 13.55 47.42 -11.67
N GLY A 80 12.26 47.36 -11.98
CA GLY A 80 11.62 48.20 -13.01
C GLY A 80 10.42 47.53 -13.65
N ASP A 81 9.23 48.11 -13.44
CA ASP A 81 7.95 47.63 -13.98
C ASP A 81 8.06 47.24 -15.47
N LEU A 82 7.97 45.94 -15.78
CA LEU A 82 7.01 45.31 -16.71
C LEU A 82 7.47 43.89 -17.13
N ILE A 83 6.60 42.90 -16.82
CA ILE A 83 6.47 41.51 -17.36
C ILE A 83 7.08 40.40 -16.46
N PRO A 84 6.36 39.27 -16.23
CA PRO A 84 6.79 38.22 -15.31
C PRO A 84 7.83 37.32 -15.98
N ASP A 85 9.09 37.68 -15.82
CA ASP A 85 10.19 36.72 -15.93
C ASP A 85 10.29 35.93 -14.61
N PRO A 86 10.73 34.66 -14.62
CA PRO A 86 10.98 33.89 -13.40
C PRO A 86 12.18 34.49 -12.66
N THR A 87 11.89 35.58 -11.95
CA THR A 87 12.84 36.30 -11.14
C THR A 87 12.78 35.77 -9.73
N PHE A 88 13.86 35.08 -9.33
CA PHE A 88 14.14 34.99 -7.90
C PHE A 88 14.38 36.42 -7.42
N PRO A 89 13.73 36.88 -6.34
CA PRO A 89 14.15 38.13 -5.72
C PRO A 89 15.59 37.98 -5.19
N LEU A 90 16.25 39.11 -4.93
CA LEU A 90 17.65 39.20 -4.51
C LEU A 90 18.09 38.04 -3.58
N VAL A 91 19.01 37.20 -4.06
CA VAL A 91 19.60 36.13 -3.24
C VAL A 91 20.79 36.71 -2.48
N GLU A 92 20.75 36.62 -1.15
CA GLU A 92 21.85 37.07 -0.31
C GLU A 92 23.07 36.14 -0.43
N PRO A 93 24.28 36.62 -0.11
CA PRO A 93 25.43 35.76 0.05
C PRO A 93 25.16 34.70 1.12
N GLY A 94 25.57 33.47 0.86
CA GLY A 94 25.24 32.34 1.71
C GLY A 94 25.49 31.01 1.02
N ASN A 95 25.07 29.95 1.71
CA ASN A 95 25.13 28.59 1.20
C ASN A 95 23.72 28.05 1.02
N TYR A 96 23.47 27.51 -0.16
CA TYR A 96 22.16 27.07 -0.61
C TYR A 96 22.23 25.68 -1.20
N ARG A 97 21.09 24.98 -1.27
CA ARG A 97 20.91 23.86 -2.21
C ARG A 97 20.14 24.36 -3.41
N LEU A 98 20.77 24.30 -4.57
CA LEU A 98 20.10 24.57 -5.84
C LEU A 98 19.62 23.24 -6.40
N ARG A 99 18.32 23.13 -6.63
CA ARG A 99 17.64 21.90 -7.01
C ARG A 99 16.86 22.10 -8.32
N ILE A 100 16.94 21.10 -9.19
CA ILE A 100 16.11 20.93 -10.38
C ILE A 100 15.73 19.46 -10.48
N ASP A 101 14.44 19.17 -10.57
CA ASP A 101 13.88 17.82 -10.55
C ASP A 101 14.42 16.99 -9.37
N ASN A 102 15.01 15.83 -9.67
CA ASN A 102 15.63 14.93 -8.70
C ASN A 102 17.12 15.20 -8.46
N LYS A 103 17.65 16.35 -8.89
CA LYS A 103 19.05 16.70 -8.76
C LYS A 103 19.24 17.94 -7.91
N TYR A 104 20.34 17.98 -7.15
CA TYR A 104 20.77 19.20 -6.49
C TYR A 104 22.30 19.39 -6.50
N THR A 105 22.73 20.63 -6.26
CA THR A 105 24.12 20.98 -5.95
C THR A 105 24.16 21.96 -4.79
N LEU A 106 25.23 21.93 -3.99
CA LEU A 106 25.49 22.97 -2.99
C LEU A 106 26.02 24.21 -3.71
N LEU A 107 25.29 25.31 -3.63
CA LEU A 107 25.67 26.61 -4.18
C LEU A 107 26.16 27.54 -3.06
N THR A 108 27.40 28.02 -3.15
CA THR A 108 27.95 29.05 -2.27
C THR A 108 28.06 30.36 -3.03
N ILE A 109 27.45 31.42 -2.49
CA ILE A 109 27.52 32.78 -3.01
C ILE A 109 28.38 33.60 -2.04
N ASN A 110 29.57 34.01 -2.49
CA ASN A 110 30.55 34.70 -1.64
C ASN A 110 30.26 36.21 -1.49
N THR A 111 30.59 36.77 -0.32
CA THR A 111 30.35 38.17 0.06
C THR A 111 31.40 39.16 -0.45
N GLU A 112 32.59 38.70 -0.85
CA GLU A 112 33.81 39.54 -0.87
C GLU A 112 34.13 40.23 -2.22
N TYR A 113 33.34 40.02 -3.27
CA TYR A 113 33.65 40.58 -4.60
C TYR A 113 32.89 41.89 -4.89
N ASN A 114 33.62 43.01 -4.92
CA ASN A 114 33.17 44.35 -5.30
C ASN A 114 32.95 44.53 -6.83
N GLY A 115 32.54 43.49 -7.55
CA GLY A 115 32.37 43.51 -9.01
C GLY A 115 30.91 43.41 -9.43
N ASP A 116 30.52 44.24 -10.40
CA ASP A 116 29.18 44.31 -11.03
C ASP A 116 28.86 43.09 -11.94
N GLY A 117 29.28 41.89 -11.57
CA GLY A 117 29.24 40.74 -12.48
C GLY A 117 28.14 39.73 -12.16
N ASP A 118 27.41 39.30 -13.18
CA ASP A 118 26.45 38.19 -13.09
C ASP A 118 27.17 36.84 -13.03
N TYR A 119 26.51 35.81 -12.49
CA TYR A 119 26.94 34.43 -12.65
C TYR A 119 25.86 33.63 -13.37
N ILE A 120 26.30 32.69 -14.22
CA ILE A 120 25.41 31.82 -15.00
C ILE A 120 25.67 30.38 -14.56
N ILE A 121 24.67 29.76 -13.96
CA ILE A 121 24.67 28.31 -13.69
C ILE A 121 23.91 27.62 -14.82
N LYS A 122 24.42 26.50 -15.31
CA LYS A 122 23.77 25.69 -16.33
C LYS A 122 23.41 24.31 -15.79
N PHE A 123 22.17 23.89 -16.00
CA PHE A 123 21.72 22.53 -15.79
C PHE A 123 21.50 21.86 -17.15
N GLN A 124 22.31 20.83 -17.41
CA GLN A 124 22.26 20.05 -18.65
C GLN A 124 22.69 18.61 -18.37
N ASN A 125 22.05 17.62 -19.00
CA ASN A 125 22.37 16.20 -18.82
C ASN A 125 22.38 15.78 -17.34
N ASN A 126 21.44 16.29 -16.53
CA ASN A 126 21.36 16.04 -15.09
C ASN A 126 22.62 16.47 -14.30
N GLN A 127 23.31 17.52 -14.75
CA GLN A 127 24.50 18.08 -14.11
C GLN A 127 24.42 19.60 -14.04
N PHE A 128 24.77 20.15 -12.89
CA PHE A 128 25.04 21.58 -12.71
C PHE A 128 26.47 21.91 -13.11
N SER A 129 26.65 23.06 -13.77
CA SER A 129 27.95 23.60 -14.14
C SER A 129 27.92 25.13 -14.06
N ILE A 130 29.07 25.76 -13.80
CA ILE A 130 29.17 27.22 -13.87
C ILE A 130 29.68 27.61 -15.25
N VAL A 131 28.91 28.42 -15.97
CA VAL A 131 29.26 28.95 -17.30
C VAL A 131 29.97 30.29 -17.18
N MET A 132 29.57 31.11 -16.20
CA MET A 132 30.17 32.42 -15.92
C MET A 132 30.24 32.61 -14.41
N ASN A 133 31.40 33.06 -13.91
CA ASN A 133 31.67 33.18 -12.47
C ASN A 133 32.36 34.51 -12.10
N ASN A 134 31.65 35.63 -12.28
CA ASN A 134 32.25 36.93 -12.00
C ASN A 134 32.20 37.32 -10.51
N ARG A 135 31.54 36.52 -9.65
CA ARG A 135 31.37 36.78 -8.19
C ARG A 135 31.99 35.73 -7.28
N GLY A 136 32.76 34.80 -7.84
CA GLY A 136 33.34 33.71 -7.08
C GLY A 136 32.28 32.80 -6.46
N VAL A 137 31.17 32.54 -7.15
CA VAL A 137 30.26 31.45 -6.76
C VAL A 137 30.97 30.12 -6.91
N SER A 138 30.64 29.16 -6.07
CA SER A 138 31.07 27.77 -6.24
C SER A 138 29.88 26.85 -6.15
N ILE A 139 29.90 25.79 -6.95
CA ILE A 139 28.96 24.68 -6.84
C ILE A 139 29.71 23.40 -6.48
N SER A 140 29.09 22.51 -5.73
CA SER A 140 29.59 21.15 -5.52
C SER A 140 29.30 20.24 -6.71
N GLU A 141 29.66 18.96 -6.58
CA GLU A 141 29.13 17.92 -7.46
C GLU A 141 27.60 17.88 -7.45
N THR A 142 27.02 17.37 -8.54
CA THR A 142 25.57 17.18 -8.68
C THR A 142 25.18 15.86 -8.03
N ASN A 143 24.25 15.92 -7.08
CA ASN A 143 23.75 14.78 -6.31
C ASN A 143 22.29 14.47 -6.63
N ASP A 144 21.86 13.24 -6.32
CA ASP A 144 20.43 12.89 -6.29
C ASP A 144 19.76 13.57 -5.10
N TRP A 145 18.55 14.10 -5.29
CA TRP A 145 17.74 14.65 -4.20
C TRP A 145 17.15 13.49 -3.39
N ASP A 146 17.61 13.38 -2.16
CA ASP A 146 17.04 12.45 -1.19
C ASP A 146 15.92 13.17 -0.41
N ILE A 147 14.78 12.51 -0.26
CA ILE A 147 13.71 12.98 0.61
C ILE A 147 13.73 12.21 1.93
N PRO A 148 13.50 12.88 3.08
CA PRO A 148 13.29 12.18 4.33
C PRO A 148 11.93 11.49 4.32
N ILE A 149 11.92 10.27 4.80
CA ILE A 149 10.74 9.45 4.99
C ILE A 149 10.79 8.92 6.41
N THR A 150 9.67 9.02 7.12
CA THR A 150 9.52 8.37 8.42
C THR A 150 8.87 7.01 8.22
N VAL A 151 9.56 5.96 8.61
CA VAL A 151 9.00 4.59 8.61
C VAL A 151 8.46 4.25 9.99
N LYS A 152 7.24 3.70 10.05
CA LYS A 152 6.58 3.32 11.29
C LYS A 152 6.07 1.89 11.26
N ASN A 153 6.29 1.16 12.34
CA ASN A 153 5.75 -0.17 12.50
C ASN A 153 4.86 -0.24 13.74
N PHE A 154 3.62 -0.65 13.56
CA PHE A 154 2.66 -0.85 14.62
C PHE A 154 2.39 -2.33 14.81
N VAL A 155 2.42 -2.80 16.05
CA VAL A 155 1.96 -4.13 16.47
C VAL A 155 0.99 -3.97 17.63
N ASN A 156 -0.23 -4.50 17.55
CA ASN A 156 -1.28 -4.28 18.55
C ASN A 156 -1.52 -2.78 18.81
N SER A 157 -1.66 -1.98 17.74
CA SER A 157 -1.71 -0.51 17.82
C SER A 157 -0.54 0.18 18.53
N SER A 158 0.50 -0.56 18.94
CA SER A 158 1.69 -0.02 19.62
C SER A 158 2.82 0.10 18.63
N GLU A 159 3.44 1.29 18.56
CA GLU A 159 4.60 1.49 17.69
C GLU A 159 5.81 0.72 18.20
N THR A 160 6.24 -0.33 17.48
CA THR A 160 7.33 -1.22 17.90
C THR A 160 7.93 -1.98 16.72
N GLY A 161 9.13 -2.54 16.90
CA GLY A 161 9.78 -3.39 15.91
C GLY A 161 10.58 -2.62 14.86
N ARG A 162 10.74 -3.22 13.68
CA ARG A 162 11.62 -2.74 12.61
C ARG A 162 10.93 -2.85 11.25
N ILE A 163 11.36 -2.02 10.31
CA ILE A 163 11.05 -2.14 8.88
C ILE A 163 12.37 -2.22 8.15
N GLN A 164 12.56 -3.22 7.30
CA GLN A 164 13.65 -3.24 6.34
C GLN A 164 13.32 -2.31 5.18
N VAL A 165 14.29 -1.47 4.82
CA VAL A 165 14.25 -0.65 3.62
C VAL A 165 15.45 -1.01 2.77
N ASN A 166 15.21 -1.48 1.54
CA ASN A 166 16.23 -2.05 0.65
C ASN A 166 17.09 -3.14 1.34
N GLY A 167 16.46 -3.97 2.17
CA GLY A 167 17.12 -5.04 2.93
C GLY A 167 17.88 -4.60 4.19
N VAL A 168 17.81 -3.32 4.58
CA VAL A 168 18.43 -2.79 5.80
C VAL A 168 17.39 -2.57 6.87
N ASP A 169 17.55 -3.21 8.03
CA ASP A 169 16.70 -3.03 9.22
C ASP A 169 16.74 -1.56 9.72
N ILE A 170 15.58 -0.90 9.69
CA ILE A 170 15.36 0.44 10.24
C ILE A 170 14.44 0.31 11.46
N GLN A 171 14.80 1.00 12.56
CA GLN A 171 13.94 1.07 13.75
C GLN A 171 12.71 1.92 13.44
N THR A 172 11.54 1.55 13.98
CA THR A 172 10.35 2.38 13.87
C THR A 172 10.58 3.80 14.38
N ASN A 173 9.85 4.78 13.82
CA ASN A 173 9.99 6.21 14.10
C ASN A 173 11.36 6.80 13.75
N THR A 174 12.11 6.14 12.86
CA THR A 174 13.38 6.67 12.36
C THR A 174 13.13 7.36 11.02
N GLU A 175 13.62 8.58 10.90
CA GLU A 175 13.71 9.28 9.63
C GLU A 175 14.87 8.71 8.81
N ILE A 176 14.60 8.31 7.58
CA ILE A 176 15.59 7.83 6.61
C ILE A 176 15.51 8.65 5.33
N TYR A 177 16.63 8.78 4.63
CA TYR A 177 16.72 9.56 3.40
C TYR A 177 16.74 8.60 2.22
N LEU A 178 15.75 8.73 1.34
CA LEU A 178 15.58 7.85 0.17
C LEU A 178 15.54 8.66 -1.13
N LYS A 179 16.03 8.05 -2.20
CA LYS A 179 16.16 8.67 -3.52
C LYS A 179 14.81 8.65 -4.24
N THR A 180 14.35 9.80 -4.72
CA THR A 180 13.03 9.89 -5.37
C THR A 180 12.93 9.09 -6.67
N THR A 181 14.02 8.95 -7.42
CA THR A 181 14.01 8.27 -8.72
C THR A 181 14.39 6.80 -8.72
N THR A 182 14.51 6.19 -7.55
CA THR A 182 14.76 4.75 -7.45
C THR A 182 13.59 4.04 -6.79
N SER A 183 13.32 2.82 -7.24
CA SER A 183 12.41 1.94 -6.51
C SER A 183 13.06 1.59 -5.18
N HIS A 184 12.28 1.70 -4.11
CA HIS A 184 12.67 1.26 -2.78
C HIS A 184 11.78 0.11 -2.35
N ASP A 185 12.39 -0.92 -1.76
CA ASP A 185 11.69 -2.08 -1.22
C ASP A 185 11.48 -1.89 0.28
N PHE A 186 10.24 -1.87 0.73
CA PHE A 186 9.89 -1.85 2.15
C PHE A 186 9.41 -3.21 2.60
N TYR A 187 9.93 -3.70 3.72
CA TYR A 187 9.58 -5.00 4.29
C TYR A 187 9.46 -4.92 5.81
N ALA A 188 8.33 -5.33 6.39
CA ALA A 188 8.21 -5.50 7.83
C ALA A 188 8.53 -6.97 8.19
N PRO A 189 9.68 -7.27 8.84
CA PRO A 189 9.93 -8.62 9.35
C PRO A 189 8.87 -9.04 10.36
N ASP A 190 8.44 -10.30 10.28
CA ASP A 190 7.64 -10.99 11.30
C ASP A 190 8.25 -10.74 12.69
N VAL A 191 7.66 -9.82 13.45
CA VAL A 191 8.10 -9.55 14.83
C VAL A 191 7.69 -10.73 15.74
N TYR A 192 6.69 -11.51 15.32
CA TYR A 192 6.20 -12.68 16.04
C TYR A 192 6.08 -13.86 15.08
N THR A 193 6.84 -14.92 15.35
CA THR A 193 6.71 -16.19 14.63
C THR A 193 5.27 -16.71 14.82
N GLY A 194 4.43 -16.59 13.78
CA GLY A 194 3.08 -17.16 13.76
C GLY A 194 1.91 -16.16 13.73
N SER A 195 2.14 -14.86 13.56
CA SER A 195 1.05 -13.88 13.33
C SER A 195 1.06 -13.41 11.87
N ASP A 196 0.00 -13.70 11.11
CA ASP A 196 -0.16 -13.16 9.75
C ASP A 196 -0.46 -11.65 9.78
N PHE A 197 -0.10 -10.96 8.69
CA PHE A 197 -0.12 -9.49 8.56
C PHE A 197 -1.40 -9.00 7.86
N ARG A 198 -1.77 -7.74 8.10
CA ARG A 198 -2.79 -7.02 7.32
C ARG A 198 -2.14 -5.90 6.49
N ASN A 199 -2.17 -6.01 5.16
CA ASN A 199 -1.73 -4.93 4.26
C ASN A 199 -2.87 -3.91 4.05
N TRP A 200 -2.80 -2.76 4.73
CA TRP A 200 -3.82 -1.70 4.62
C TRP A 200 -3.67 -0.80 3.38
N ASN A 201 -2.49 -0.71 2.79
CA ASN A 201 -2.25 0.21 1.67
C ASN A 201 -2.52 -0.42 0.30
N ASN A 202 -2.91 -1.70 0.26
CA ASN A 202 -3.16 -2.43 -0.98
C ASN A 202 -4.49 -3.19 -0.96
N ILE A 203 -5.56 -2.52 -0.52
CA ILE A 203 -6.95 -3.05 -0.48
C ILE A 203 -7.41 -3.55 -1.87
N ILE A 204 -6.75 -3.10 -2.95
CA ILE A 204 -7.16 -3.33 -4.34
C ILE A 204 -6.58 -4.63 -4.92
N GLN A 205 -5.63 -5.31 -4.26
CA GLN A 205 -5.07 -6.56 -4.76
C GLN A 205 -5.37 -7.72 -3.80
N ASN A 206 -5.96 -8.80 -4.33
CA ASN A 206 -6.46 -10.02 -3.66
C ASN A 206 -5.40 -10.86 -2.90
N ASN A 207 -4.41 -10.25 -2.24
CA ASN A 207 -3.33 -10.94 -1.53
C ASN A 207 -3.08 -10.29 -0.17
N ILE A 208 -4.09 -10.42 0.70
CA ILE A 208 -4.14 -9.83 2.05
C ILE A 208 -3.06 -10.40 2.98
N TYR A 209 -2.58 -11.62 2.69
CA TYR A 209 -1.62 -12.38 3.49
C TYR A 209 -0.20 -12.41 2.92
N GLN A 210 0.08 -11.70 1.81
CA GLN A 210 1.43 -11.70 1.26
C GLN A 210 2.32 -10.64 1.92
N ARG A 211 3.56 -11.08 2.14
CA ARG A 211 4.76 -10.28 2.41
C ARG A 211 4.64 -8.89 1.77
N LEU A 212 4.67 -7.83 2.58
CA LEU A 212 4.73 -6.47 2.05
C LEU A 212 6.04 -6.34 1.28
N THR A 213 5.96 -6.34 -0.04
CA THR A 213 6.99 -5.83 -0.94
C THR A 213 6.36 -4.65 -1.63
N HIS A 214 6.63 -3.46 -1.09
CA HIS A 214 6.15 -2.23 -1.70
C HIS A 214 7.26 -1.64 -2.54
N ASN A 215 7.08 -1.61 -3.87
CA ASN A 215 8.01 -1.01 -4.80
C ASN A 215 7.45 0.36 -5.19
N ASN A 216 7.86 1.40 -4.46
CA ASN A 216 7.46 2.76 -4.80
C ASN A 216 8.61 3.52 -5.46
N THR A 217 8.28 4.23 -6.53
CA THR A 217 9.05 5.40 -6.95
C THR A 217 8.50 6.57 -6.15
N LEU A 218 9.33 7.19 -5.33
CA LEU A 218 8.88 8.26 -4.44
C LEU A 218 8.77 9.56 -5.23
N SER A 219 7.65 10.28 -5.15
CA SER A 219 7.52 11.61 -5.76
C SER A 219 7.81 12.72 -4.74
N ASP A 220 8.09 13.91 -5.23
CA ASP A 220 8.39 15.08 -4.39
C ASP A 220 7.25 15.47 -3.45
N ASP A 221 6.01 15.20 -3.86
CA ASP A 221 4.82 15.42 -3.03
C ASP A 221 4.77 14.50 -1.78
N MET A 222 5.67 13.50 -1.69
CA MET A 222 5.74 12.53 -0.59
C MET A 222 6.80 12.88 0.47
N ALA A 223 7.36 14.10 0.45
CA ALA A 223 8.45 14.52 1.36
C ALA A 223 8.13 14.49 2.88
N TYR A 224 6.96 14.00 3.27
CA TYR A 224 6.55 13.75 4.66
C TYR A 224 5.66 12.51 4.80
N GLU A 225 5.67 11.64 3.80
CA GLU A 225 4.83 10.45 3.86
C GLU A 225 5.34 9.52 4.95
N ILE A 226 4.41 9.14 5.82
CA ILE A 226 4.66 8.12 6.83
C ILE A 226 4.37 6.79 6.17
N ILE A 227 5.41 6.01 5.93
CA ILE A 227 5.22 4.61 5.49
C ILE A 227 5.02 3.78 6.74
N SER A 228 3.78 3.34 6.97
CA SER A 228 3.40 2.56 8.14
C SER A 228 3.00 1.11 7.81
N SER A 229 3.47 0.16 8.61
CA SER A 229 2.95 -1.22 8.67
C SER A 229 2.16 -1.43 9.96
N HIS A 230 1.07 -2.20 9.89
CA HIS A 230 0.23 -2.54 11.05
C HIS A 230 0.07 -4.05 11.18
N HIS A 231 0.35 -4.56 12.39
CA HIS A 231 0.25 -5.97 12.74
C HIS A 231 -0.76 -6.09 13.87
N GLU A 232 -1.76 -6.93 13.67
CA GLU A 232 -2.73 -7.29 14.70
C GLU A 232 -2.69 -8.81 14.88
N PRO A 233 -2.87 -9.33 16.10
CA PRO A 233 -2.94 -10.75 16.36
C PRO A 233 -4.12 -11.36 15.60
N THR A 234 -3.95 -12.61 15.21
CA THR A 234 -4.97 -13.39 14.53
C THR A 234 -5.34 -14.63 15.32
N HIS A 235 -6.60 -15.04 15.20
CA HIS A 235 -7.15 -16.27 15.74
C HIS A 235 -7.63 -17.15 14.59
N PRO A 236 -7.32 -18.46 14.58
CA PRO A 236 -7.74 -19.33 13.51
C PRO A 236 -9.26 -19.58 13.54
N LEU A 237 -9.91 -19.38 12.41
CA LEU A 237 -11.21 -19.91 12.05
C LEU A 237 -11.00 -21.19 11.23
N THR A 238 -11.40 -22.33 11.77
CA THR A 238 -11.35 -23.61 11.06
C THR A 238 -12.77 -24.06 10.75
N VAL A 239 -13.03 -24.42 9.49
CA VAL A 239 -14.33 -24.95 9.09
C VAL A 239 -14.16 -26.38 8.61
N HIS A 240 -14.95 -27.29 9.16
CA HIS A 240 -14.96 -28.69 8.77
C HIS A 240 -16.27 -29.06 8.10
N ASN A 241 -16.17 -29.67 6.93
CA ASN A 241 -17.26 -30.45 6.35
C ASN A 241 -17.13 -31.87 6.90
N TYR A 242 -17.94 -32.18 7.91
CA TYR A 242 -18.04 -33.50 8.52
C TYR A 242 -18.92 -34.40 7.66
N LEU A 243 -18.28 -35.33 6.97
CA LEU A 243 -18.95 -36.36 6.20
C LEU A 243 -19.13 -37.55 7.13
N GLU A 244 -20.33 -38.12 7.22
CA GLU A 244 -20.60 -39.30 8.04
C GLU A 244 -19.76 -40.53 7.60
N GLY A 245 -18.51 -40.63 8.08
CA GLY A 245 -17.50 -41.57 7.61
C GLY A 245 -16.16 -40.94 7.17
N GLY A 246 -15.96 -39.64 7.35
CA GLY A 246 -14.69 -38.95 7.07
C GLY A 246 -14.78 -37.42 7.13
N SER A 247 -13.90 -36.74 6.40
CA SER A 247 -13.91 -35.30 6.23
C SER A 247 -13.61 -34.94 4.78
N GLY A 248 -14.15 -33.81 4.29
CA GLY A 248 -13.82 -33.34 2.95
C GLY A 248 -14.88 -32.42 2.35
N GLY A 249 -14.54 -31.82 1.20
CA GLY A 249 -15.38 -30.85 0.51
C GLY A 249 -14.77 -29.45 0.53
N ILE A 250 -15.42 -28.58 -0.25
CA ILE A 250 -15.02 -27.19 -0.47
C ILE A 250 -15.84 -26.25 0.41
N ILE A 251 -15.18 -25.20 0.89
CA ILE A 251 -15.74 -24.14 1.73
C ILE A 251 -15.42 -22.81 1.04
N ASN A 252 -16.34 -21.85 1.10
CA ASN A 252 -16.10 -20.50 0.64
C ASN A 252 -16.14 -19.56 1.84
N ILE A 253 -15.11 -18.73 2.00
CA ILE A 253 -15.01 -17.80 3.13
C ILE A 253 -14.95 -16.38 2.59
N ALA A 254 -15.91 -15.56 3.01
CA ALA A 254 -15.97 -14.15 2.70
C ALA A 254 -15.74 -13.35 3.97
N TRP A 255 -14.64 -12.61 4.00
CA TRP A 255 -14.28 -11.69 5.06
C TRP A 255 -15.06 -10.37 4.92
N LEU A 256 -15.49 -9.77 6.03
CA LEU A 256 -16.30 -8.54 6.09
C LEU A 256 -15.59 -7.37 6.81
N PRO A 257 -14.44 -6.88 6.32
CA PRO A 257 -13.79 -5.71 6.88
C PRO A 257 -14.53 -4.43 6.47
N ASN A 258 -15.06 -3.68 7.45
CA ASN A 258 -15.51 -2.30 7.23
C ASN A 258 -16.48 -2.11 6.04
N GLY A 259 -17.29 -3.12 5.71
CA GLY A 259 -18.30 -3.07 4.63
C GLY A 259 -17.83 -3.54 3.25
N SER A 260 -16.56 -3.85 3.03
CA SER A 260 -16.05 -4.46 1.79
C SER A 260 -15.92 -5.97 1.93
N GLN A 261 -16.31 -6.75 0.92
CA GLN A 261 -16.13 -8.22 0.92
C GLN A 261 -14.84 -8.61 0.21
N VAL A 262 -13.95 -9.33 0.89
CA VAL A 262 -12.88 -10.09 0.23
C VAL A 262 -13.23 -11.57 0.33
N LYS A 263 -13.10 -12.30 -0.78
CA LYS A 263 -13.52 -13.69 -0.88
C LYS A 263 -12.32 -14.58 -1.18
N ASP A 264 -12.19 -15.63 -0.40
CA ASP A 264 -11.43 -16.82 -0.76
C ASP A 264 -12.44 -17.94 -1.06
N ASP A 265 -12.46 -18.34 -2.33
CA ASP A 265 -13.28 -19.44 -2.83
C ASP A 265 -12.42 -20.72 -2.89
N ASP A 266 -13.06 -21.89 -2.84
CA ASP A 266 -12.41 -23.20 -3.03
C ASP A 266 -11.44 -23.67 -1.93
N ILE A 267 -11.72 -23.30 -0.69
CA ILE A 267 -10.97 -23.69 0.50
C ILE A 267 -11.20 -25.16 0.86
N SER A 268 -10.15 -25.89 1.24
CA SER A 268 -10.29 -27.27 1.69
C SER A 268 -10.77 -27.35 3.14
N SER A 269 -11.73 -28.24 3.39
CA SER A 269 -12.21 -28.54 4.75
C SER A 269 -11.08 -28.86 5.73
N GLY A 270 -11.06 -28.17 6.85
CA GLY A 270 -10.08 -28.33 7.93
C GLY A 270 -8.83 -27.47 7.82
N GLU A 271 -8.70 -26.65 6.78
CA GLU A 271 -7.73 -25.56 6.74
C GLU A 271 -8.14 -24.45 7.70
N PHE A 272 -7.15 -23.83 8.35
CA PHE A 272 -7.36 -22.71 9.27
C PHE A 272 -7.21 -21.38 8.52
N TYR A 273 -8.07 -20.42 8.88
CA TYR A 273 -8.09 -19.07 8.33
C TYR A 273 -7.86 -18.08 9.44
N ASN A 274 -6.81 -17.28 9.34
CA ASN A 274 -6.46 -16.35 10.39
C ASN A 274 -7.42 -15.14 10.39
N ALA A 275 -8.13 -14.99 11.50
CA ALA A 275 -9.07 -13.91 11.74
C ALA A 275 -8.49 -12.87 12.68
N PHE A 276 -8.47 -11.59 12.28
CA PHE A 276 -7.82 -10.57 13.09
C PHE A 276 -8.64 -10.19 14.32
N ASP A 277 -7.97 -10.17 15.45
CA ASP A 277 -8.49 -9.64 16.71
C ASP A 277 -8.16 -8.15 16.80
N ALA A 278 -8.98 -7.32 16.17
CA ALA A 278 -8.92 -5.90 16.45
C ALA A 278 -9.64 -5.64 17.77
N THR A 279 -8.89 -5.12 18.74
CA THR A 279 -9.30 -4.89 20.15
C THR A 279 -10.61 -4.10 20.33
N ASP A 280 -11.06 -3.38 19.30
CA ASP A 280 -12.32 -2.62 19.33
C ASP A 280 -13.45 -3.21 18.46
N LEU A 281 -13.15 -4.03 17.44
CA LEU A 281 -14.13 -4.65 16.53
C LEU A 281 -13.54 -5.91 15.87
N PRO A 282 -13.84 -7.15 16.35
CA PRO A 282 -13.28 -8.35 15.75
C PRO A 282 -13.71 -8.48 14.29
N ASP A 283 -12.81 -9.01 13.46
CA ASP A 283 -13.13 -9.31 12.08
C ASP A 283 -14.31 -10.30 12.02
N ARG A 284 -15.15 -10.08 11.01
CA ARG A 284 -16.38 -10.84 10.81
C ARG A 284 -16.30 -11.62 9.52
N TYR A 285 -16.75 -12.86 9.56
CA TYR A 285 -16.71 -13.78 8.42
C TYR A 285 -18.10 -14.24 8.03
N ASN A 286 -18.30 -14.39 6.74
CA ASN A 286 -19.37 -15.17 6.15
C ASN A 286 -18.76 -16.46 5.62
N VAL A 287 -19.18 -17.60 6.16
CA VAL A 287 -18.78 -18.92 5.67
C VAL A 287 -19.95 -19.49 4.87
N SER A 288 -19.69 -19.93 3.65
CA SER A 288 -20.68 -20.61 2.80
C SER A 288 -20.16 -21.96 2.37
N ILE A 289 -21.06 -22.93 2.32
CA ILE A 289 -20.77 -24.30 1.92
C ILE A 289 -21.70 -24.70 0.78
N ASN A 290 -21.33 -25.78 0.08
CA ASN A 290 -22.18 -26.34 -0.98
C ASN A 290 -23.28 -27.23 -0.38
N GLN A 291 -24.50 -27.17 -0.92
CA GLN A 291 -25.57 -28.10 -0.52
C GLN A 291 -25.16 -29.55 -0.71
N THR A 292 -24.44 -29.85 -1.78
CA THR A 292 -24.02 -31.21 -2.13
C THR A 292 -22.51 -31.25 -2.39
N ILE A 293 -21.83 -32.25 -1.83
CA ILE A 293 -20.44 -32.61 -2.17
C ILE A 293 -20.47 -33.89 -2.99
N LEU A 294 -19.93 -33.85 -4.21
CA LEU A 294 -20.07 -34.93 -5.20
C LEU A 294 -18.93 -35.96 -5.10
N GLY A 295 -19.29 -37.25 -5.14
CA GLY A 295 -18.36 -38.37 -5.39
C GLY A 295 -17.34 -38.69 -4.28
N GLN A 296 -17.24 -37.89 -3.22
CA GLN A 296 -16.32 -38.13 -2.12
C GLN A 296 -16.65 -39.46 -1.42
N TYR A 297 -15.65 -40.32 -1.18
CA TYR A 297 -15.84 -41.67 -0.61
C TYR A 297 -16.89 -42.54 -1.32
N GLY A 298 -17.07 -42.33 -2.63
CA GLY A 298 -17.96 -43.12 -3.48
C GLY A 298 -19.45 -42.82 -3.32
N THR A 299 -19.82 -41.69 -2.71
CA THR A 299 -21.22 -41.25 -2.59
C THR A 299 -21.32 -39.73 -2.71
N ASN A 300 -22.53 -39.22 -2.92
CA ASN A 300 -22.82 -37.80 -2.77
C ASN A 300 -23.23 -37.53 -1.32
N TRP A 301 -22.85 -36.35 -0.84
CA TRP A 301 -23.07 -35.93 0.53
C TRP A 301 -23.96 -34.71 0.53
N GLU A 302 -25.08 -34.78 1.24
CA GLU A 302 -26.05 -33.70 1.33
C GLU A 302 -25.94 -32.99 2.68
N PHE A 303 -25.80 -31.67 2.65
CA PHE A 303 -25.73 -30.84 3.85
C PHE A 303 -27.02 -30.94 4.65
N GLN A 304 -26.88 -31.12 5.96
CA GLN A 304 -27.99 -31.25 6.89
C GLN A 304 -28.08 -30.03 7.81
N TYR A 305 -27.02 -29.80 8.57
CA TYR A 305 -26.99 -28.74 9.58
C TYR A 305 -25.55 -28.40 9.99
N TRP A 306 -25.38 -27.21 10.55
CA TRP A 306 -24.19 -26.82 11.30
C TRP A 306 -24.22 -27.38 12.72
N ASP A 307 -23.09 -27.46 13.40
CA ASP A 307 -22.95 -27.84 14.82
C ASP A 307 -23.89 -27.11 15.78
N ASP A 308 -24.33 -25.90 15.44
CA ASP A 308 -25.33 -25.14 16.20
C ASP A 308 -26.80 -25.44 15.82
N GLY A 309 -27.03 -26.43 14.95
CA GLY A 309 -28.33 -26.86 14.46
C GLY A 309 -28.89 -26.05 13.28
N SER A 310 -28.18 -25.03 12.80
CA SER A 310 -28.66 -24.21 11.67
C SER A 310 -28.65 -25.00 10.36
N THR A 311 -29.72 -24.84 9.57
CA THR A 311 -29.88 -25.46 8.24
C THR A 311 -29.59 -24.50 7.09
N SER A 312 -29.11 -23.29 7.39
CA SER A 312 -28.67 -22.33 6.37
C SER A 312 -27.32 -22.75 5.79
N LEU A 313 -27.17 -22.72 4.46
CA LEU A 313 -25.89 -22.96 3.78
C LEU A 313 -24.84 -21.88 4.07
N THR A 314 -25.26 -20.75 4.62
CA THR A 314 -24.37 -19.64 4.97
C THR A 314 -24.46 -19.37 6.46
N ARG A 315 -23.27 -19.24 7.08
CA ARG A 315 -23.06 -18.66 8.40
C ARG A 315 -22.57 -17.25 8.21
N SER A 316 -23.34 -16.27 8.69
CA SER A 316 -23.00 -14.87 8.51
C SER A 316 -22.51 -14.24 9.80
N ASN A 317 -21.67 -13.21 9.64
CA ASN A 317 -21.29 -12.31 10.71
C ASN A 317 -20.59 -13.00 11.91
N ILE A 318 -19.81 -14.05 11.63
CA ILE A 318 -19.06 -14.81 12.62
C ILE A 318 -17.92 -13.93 13.11
N ALA A 319 -17.99 -13.47 14.36
CA ALA A 319 -16.90 -12.78 15.03
C ALA A 319 -15.91 -13.82 15.59
N VAL A 320 -14.62 -13.65 15.32
CA VAL A 320 -13.57 -14.58 15.75
C VAL A 320 -12.60 -13.82 16.65
N SER A 321 -12.88 -13.81 17.95
CA SER A 321 -12.04 -13.20 19.00
C SER A 321 -11.18 -14.23 19.76
N GLU A 322 -11.29 -15.49 19.37
CA GLU A 322 -10.52 -16.63 19.88
C GLU A 322 -10.55 -17.76 18.83
N PRO A 323 -9.66 -18.77 18.90
CA PRO A 323 -9.68 -19.91 17.97
C PRO A 323 -11.07 -20.52 17.86
N THR A 324 -11.68 -20.44 16.67
CA THR A 324 -13.08 -20.81 16.43
C THR A 324 -13.16 -21.96 15.44
N THR A 325 -13.95 -22.98 15.76
CA THR A 325 -14.23 -24.10 14.86
C THR A 325 -15.71 -24.15 14.50
N LEU A 326 -16.02 -24.26 13.21
CA LEU A 326 -17.36 -24.53 12.72
C LEU A 326 -17.41 -25.90 12.06
N LYS A 327 -18.49 -26.64 12.28
CA LYS A 327 -18.69 -27.95 11.64
C LYS A 327 -20.00 -27.98 10.86
N ALA A 328 -19.92 -28.25 9.57
CA ALA A 328 -21.06 -28.55 8.72
C ALA A 328 -21.21 -30.06 8.58
N TYR A 329 -22.38 -30.59 8.91
CA TYR A 329 -22.67 -32.02 8.88
C TYR A 329 -23.36 -32.41 7.58
N TYR A 330 -22.84 -33.44 6.93
CA TYR A 330 -23.38 -33.98 5.69
C TYR A 330 -23.74 -35.46 5.81
N LYS A 331 -24.87 -35.82 5.18
CA LYS A 331 -25.36 -37.18 5.11
C LYS A 331 -25.07 -37.78 3.73
N GLY A 332 -24.43 -38.95 3.73
CA GLY A 332 -24.27 -39.78 2.54
C GLY A 332 -25.27 -40.93 2.51
N VAL A 333 -25.68 -41.35 1.32
CA VAL A 333 -26.45 -42.59 1.12
C VAL A 333 -25.63 -43.79 1.58
N ASP A 334 -26.26 -44.72 2.30
CA ASP A 334 -25.65 -45.94 2.84
C ASP A 334 -24.46 -45.69 3.78
N LYS A 335 -24.33 -44.46 4.29
CA LYS A 335 -23.31 -44.10 5.26
C LYS A 335 -23.92 -44.05 6.66
N THR A 336 -23.12 -44.37 7.67
CA THR A 336 -23.54 -44.28 9.05
C THR A 336 -22.33 -44.07 9.95
N ASP A 337 -22.43 -43.18 10.93
CA ASP A 337 -21.47 -43.01 12.02
C ASP A 337 -21.73 -44.01 13.18
N ALA A 338 -22.96 -44.52 13.26
CA ALA A 338 -23.34 -45.59 14.15
C ALA A 338 -22.89 -46.95 13.58
N ALA A 339 -21.75 -47.45 14.05
CA ALA A 339 -21.14 -48.71 13.63
C ALA A 339 -22.10 -49.94 13.59
N ASN A 340 -23.16 -49.88 14.39
CA ASN A 340 -24.16 -50.93 14.53
C ASN A 340 -25.46 -50.70 13.75
N ALA A 341 -25.69 -49.49 13.21
CA ALA A 341 -26.95 -49.11 12.60
C ALA A 341 -27.33 -50.03 11.43
N LEU A 342 -26.34 -50.42 10.61
CA LEU A 342 -26.56 -51.26 9.43
C LEU A 342 -26.27 -52.76 9.65
N THR A 343 -25.63 -53.13 10.76
CA THR A 343 -25.20 -54.51 11.04
C THR A 343 -26.13 -55.24 12.01
N ASN A 344 -26.83 -54.53 12.90
CA ASN A 344 -27.77 -55.12 13.84
C ASN A 344 -29.21 -55.01 13.35
N ASN A 345 -29.91 -56.15 13.23
CA ASN A 345 -31.32 -56.25 12.82
C ASN A 345 -32.31 -55.42 13.68
N ASN A 346 -31.89 -54.98 14.87
CA ASN A 346 -32.71 -54.16 15.75
C ASN A 346 -32.60 -52.65 15.46
N GLN A 347 -31.57 -52.20 14.74
CA GLN A 347 -31.29 -50.78 14.45
C GLN A 347 -31.50 -50.39 12.99
N SER A 348 -31.49 -51.35 12.06
CA SER A 348 -31.98 -51.13 10.69
C SER A 348 -33.02 -52.16 10.27
N LYS A 349 -33.99 -51.70 9.47
CA LYS A 349 -35.00 -52.55 8.85
C LYS A 349 -35.06 -52.27 7.37
N ILE A 350 -34.89 -53.33 6.57
CA ILE A 350 -35.15 -53.27 5.13
C ILE A 350 -36.54 -53.86 4.86
N ILE A 351 -37.44 -53.03 4.34
CA ILE A 351 -38.79 -53.41 3.97
C ILE A 351 -38.86 -53.51 2.45
N ARG A 352 -39.53 -54.55 1.95
CA ARG A 352 -39.78 -54.77 0.53
C ARG A 352 -41.25 -54.53 0.23
N ILE A 353 -41.53 -53.69 -0.75
CA ILE A 353 -42.89 -53.42 -1.25
C ILE A 353 -42.92 -53.72 -2.76
N GLY A 354 -43.94 -54.44 -3.21
CA GLY A 354 -44.17 -54.76 -4.63
C GLY A 354 -43.90 -56.22 -5.02
N THR A 355 -44.16 -56.55 -6.29
CA THR A 355 -43.95 -57.89 -6.87
C THR A 355 -42.52 -58.04 -7.39
N SER A 356 -42.16 -59.24 -7.86
CA SER A 356 -40.82 -59.50 -8.44
C SER A 356 -40.45 -58.58 -9.61
N SER A 357 -41.42 -57.97 -10.29
CA SER A 357 -41.21 -57.07 -11.43
C SER A 357 -41.29 -55.56 -11.10
N THR A 358 -41.72 -55.16 -9.89
CA THR A 358 -41.90 -53.74 -9.48
C THR A 358 -41.38 -53.49 -8.06
N ARG A 359 -40.27 -54.16 -7.73
CA ARG A 359 -39.77 -54.22 -6.36
C ARG A 359 -39.13 -52.90 -5.93
N THR A 360 -39.70 -52.30 -4.89
CA THR A 360 -39.08 -51.18 -4.17
C THR A 360 -38.61 -51.64 -2.80
N LEU A 361 -37.40 -51.26 -2.41
CA LEU A 361 -36.85 -51.47 -1.08
C LEU A 361 -36.81 -50.15 -0.33
N PHE A 362 -37.11 -50.22 0.96
CA PHE A 362 -36.99 -49.13 1.91
C PHE A 362 -36.05 -49.56 3.02
N LYS A 363 -35.13 -48.70 3.43
CA LYS A 363 -34.19 -48.95 4.52
C LYS A 363 -34.34 -47.85 5.54
N VAL A 364 -34.72 -48.21 6.76
CA VAL A 364 -34.81 -47.30 7.89
C VAL A 364 -33.69 -47.61 8.86
N TYR A 365 -32.96 -46.60 9.33
CA TYR A 365 -31.89 -46.74 10.31
C TYR A 365 -31.67 -45.45 11.10
N GLU A 366 -30.99 -45.56 12.23
CA GLU A 366 -30.60 -44.42 13.06
C GLU A 366 -29.16 -44.01 12.75
N SER A 367 -28.93 -42.70 12.61
CA SER A 367 -27.59 -42.13 12.44
C SER A 367 -27.65 -40.61 12.66
N MET A 368 -26.55 -39.99 13.09
CA MET A 368 -26.53 -38.54 13.40
C MET A 368 -27.69 -38.10 14.33
N ASP A 369 -28.01 -38.91 15.34
CA ASP A 369 -29.14 -38.70 16.27
C ASP A 369 -30.50 -38.47 15.57
N CYS A 370 -30.68 -39.08 14.39
CA CYS A 370 -31.87 -38.99 13.57
C CYS A 370 -32.29 -40.36 13.01
N VAL A 371 -33.54 -40.46 12.56
CA VAL A 371 -34.02 -41.59 11.76
C VAL A 371 -33.94 -41.24 10.28
N TRP A 372 -33.22 -42.05 9.53
CA TRP A 372 -33.06 -41.94 8.08
C TRP A 372 -33.91 -42.99 7.37
N LEU A 373 -34.46 -42.60 6.22
CA LEU A 373 -35.10 -43.52 5.29
C LEU A 373 -34.44 -43.39 3.92
N GLU A 374 -34.07 -44.52 3.35
CA GLU A 374 -33.56 -44.62 2.00
C GLU A 374 -34.44 -45.55 1.16
N LYS A 375 -34.50 -45.30 -0.15
CA LYS A 375 -35.27 -46.10 -1.09
C LYS A 375 -34.38 -46.64 -2.20
N SER A 376 -34.66 -47.86 -2.66
CA SER A 376 -34.05 -48.44 -3.85
C SER A 376 -35.12 -49.03 -4.76
N THR A 377 -35.07 -48.70 -6.04
CA THR A 377 -35.97 -49.21 -7.09
C THR A 377 -35.32 -50.27 -7.99
N ASN A 378 -34.05 -50.58 -7.75
CA ASN A 378 -33.23 -51.51 -8.54
C ASN A 378 -32.70 -52.66 -7.68
N ASN A 379 -33.54 -53.17 -6.77
CA ASN A 379 -33.22 -54.33 -5.94
C ASN A 379 -31.99 -54.14 -5.02
N GLY A 380 -31.73 -52.91 -4.56
CA GLY A 380 -30.66 -52.60 -3.62
C GLY A 380 -29.32 -52.30 -4.28
N VAL A 381 -29.27 -52.15 -5.61
CA VAL A 381 -28.04 -51.80 -6.35
C VAL A 381 -27.67 -50.33 -6.11
N SER A 382 -28.64 -49.43 -6.06
CA SER A 382 -28.46 -48.04 -5.61
C SER A 382 -29.58 -47.63 -4.69
N TRP A 383 -29.28 -46.68 -3.82
CA TRP A 383 -30.20 -46.12 -2.84
C TRP A 383 -30.27 -44.61 -3.00
N GLU A 384 -31.39 -44.03 -2.60
CA GLU A 384 -31.58 -42.58 -2.53
C GLU A 384 -32.12 -42.21 -1.14
N LEU A 385 -31.62 -41.10 -0.58
CA LEU A 385 -32.19 -40.54 0.64
C LEU A 385 -33.61 -40.04 0.35
N MET A 386 -34.57 -40.50 1.16
CA MET A 386 -35.96 -40.06 1.07
C MET A 386 -36.17 -38.74 1.81
N ASN A 387 -37.35 -38.12 1.67
CA ASN A 387 -37.68 -36.83 2.28
C ASN A 387 -36.71 -35.71 1.86
N ASP A 388 -36.40 -35.65 0.57
CA ASP A 388 -35.50 -34.66 -0.04
C ASP A 388 -34.13 -34.57 0.66
N GLY A 389 -33.60 -35.72 1.10
CA GLY A 389 -32.32 -35.77 1.79
C GLY A 389 -32.37 -35.41 3.28
N LYS A 390 -33.56 -35.25 3.88
CA LYS A 390 -33.75 -34.87 5.29
C LYS A 390 -34.15 -36.06 6.16
N PRO A 391 -33.84 -36.02 7.48
CA PRO A 391 -34.28 -37.07 8.40
C PRO A 391 -35.80 -37.12 8.52
N HIS A 392 -36.33 -38.31 8.82
CA HIS A 392 -37.77 -38.52 9.05
C HIS A 392 -38.19 -38.18 10.49
N GLN A 393 -37.26 -38.27 11.43
CA GLN A 393 -37.46 -37.90 12.82
C GLN A 393 -36.11 -37.47 13.43
N HIS A 394 -36.13 -36.39 14.20
CA HIS A 394 -35.04 -36.01 15.10
C HIS A 394 -35.33 -36.57 16.51
N PHE A 395 -34.29 -37.01 17.21
CA PHE A 395 -34.40 -37.50 18.59
C PHE A 395 -34.21 -36.39 19.65
N LEU A 396 -34.17 -35.12 19.24
CA LEU A 396 -34.05 -33.94 20.09
C LEU A 396 -35.34 -33.14 20.18
#